data_AF-A0A497M5R6-F1
#
_entry.id   AF-A0A497M5R6-F1
#
_cell.length_a   1.000
_cell.length_b   1.000
_cell.length_c   1.000
_cell.angle_alpha   90.00
_cell.angle_beta   90.00
_cell.angle_gamma   90.00
#
_symmetry.space_group_name_H-M   'P 1'
#
loop_
_entity.id
_entity.type
_entity.pdbx_description
1 polymer ?
#
loop_
_entity_poly.entity_id
_entity_poly.type
_entity_poly.pdbx_seq_one_letter_code
_entity_poly.pdbx_strand_id
1 'polypeptide(L)'
;MKVEKPEKIVGYILLVIGLIFIIIPAWLAYSILSSGTQIPQLVPTPTGSENDFSKAFAIFSNVCLIFFIFAIIMWAGSIISSRGVTLIKEVKLKVAKASPGGEVEVVKEEKTEKT
;
A
#
# COMPACT_ATOMS: atom_id res chain seq x y z
N MET A 1 24.87 -23.21 -1.26
CA MET A 1 24.00 -22.80 -0.13
C MET A 1 22.87 -21.94 -0.69
N LYS A 2 21.61 -22.25 -0.39
CA LYS A 2 20.38 -21.78 -1.05
C LYS A 2 20.14 -20.26 -0.86
N VAL A 3 20.63 -19.43 -1.79
CA VAL A 3 20.35 -17.97 -1.80
C VAL A 3 18.91 -17.64 -2.25
N GLU A 4 18.21 -18.58 -2.89
CA GLU A 4 16.83 -18.38 -3.37
C GLU A 4 15.78 -18.27 -2.24
N LYS A 5 16.10 -18.75 -1.04
CA LYS A 5 15.20 -18.71 0.13
C LYS A 5 15.06 -17.31 0.73
N PRO A 6 16.15 -16.59 1.06
CA PRO A 6 16.05 -15.26 1.65
C PRO A 6 15.39 -14.24 0.70
N GLU A 7 15.66 -14.29 -0.61
CA GLU A 7 15.08 -13.36 -1.59
C GLU A 7 13.54 -13.46 -1.66
N LYS A 8 13.00 -14.69 -1.63
CA LYS A 8 11.55 -14.94 -1.56
C LYS A 8 10.93 -14.40 -0.28
N ILE A 9 11.59 -14.61 0.86
CA ILE A 9 11.13 -14.13 2.17
C ILE A 9 11.11 -12.60 2.19
N VAL A 10 12.17 -11.96 1.69
CA VAL A 10 12.27 -10.50 1.59
C VAL A 10 11.18 -9.94 0.68
N GLY A 11 10.94 -10.53 -0.50
CA GLY A 11 9.87 -10.11 -1.39
C GLY A 11 8.48 -10.17 -0.74
N TYR A 12 8.21 -11.24 0.03
CA TYR A 12 6.94 -11.39 0.75
C TYR A 12 6.80 -10.36 1.89
N ILE A 13 7.89 -10.10 2.63
CA ILE A 13 7.93 -9.08 3.69
C ILE A 13 7.65 -7.69 3.10
N LEU A 14 8.31 -7.32 1.99
CA LEU A 14 8.06 -6.04 1.32
C LEU A 14 6.60 -5.92 0.87
N LEU A 15 6.01 -7.00 0.33
CA LEU A 15 4.62 -7.00 -0.11
C LEU A 15 3.67 -6.78 1.07
N VAL A 16 3.87 -7.49 2.19
CA VAL A 16 3.05 -7.33 3.40
C VAL A 16 3.19 -5.92 3.97
N ILE A 17 4.41 -5.38 4.04
CA ILE A 17 4.65 -4.01 4.51
C ILE A 17 3.95 -3.00 3.60
N GLY A 18 4.09 -3.13 2.27
CA GLY A 18 3.41 -2.26 1.32
C GLY A 18 1.89 -2.31 1.46
N LEU A 19 1.33 -3.50 1.69
CA LEU A 19 -0.11 -3.67 1.92
C LEU A 19 -0.57 -2.99 3.21
N ILE A 20 0.19 -3.12 4.30
CA ILE A 20 -0.08 -2.43 5.57
C ILE A 20 -0.09 -0.91 5.37
N PHE A 21 0.86 -0.37 4.60
CA PHE A 21 0.91 1.05 4.25
C PHE A 21 -0.26 1.53 3.38
N ILE A 22 -1.03 0.63 2.76
CA ILE A 22 -2.24 0.99 2.01
C ILE A 22 -3.48 0.87 2.92
N ILE A 23 -3.57 -0.20 3.71
CA ILE A 23 -4.73 -0.48 4.56
C ILE A 23 -4.82 0.52 5.72
N ILE A 24 -3.70 0.82 6.39
CA ILE A 24 -3.72 1.72 7.57
C ILE A 24 -4.23 3.12 7.21
N PRO A 25 -3.70 3.82 6.19
CA PRO A 25 -4.20 5.16 5.84
C PRO A 25 -5.65 5.15 5.36
N ALA A 26 -6.07 4.12 4.61
CA ALA A 26 -7.45 3.98 4.16
C ALA A 26 -8.42 3.81 5.35
N TRP A 27 -8.05 2.96 6.32
CA TRP A 27 -8.81 2.79 7.56
C TRP A 27 -8.86 4.08 8.39
N LEU A 28 -7.74 4.80 8.50
CA LEU A 28 -7.65 6.04 9.25
C LEU A 28 -8.48 7.15 8.59
N ALA A 29 -8.46 7.26 7.26
CA ALA A 29 -9.30 8.18 6.50
C ALA A 29 -10.80 7.86 6.70
N TYR A 30 -11.20 6.59 6.64
CA TYR A 30 -12.57 6.17 6.90
C TYR A 30 -13.01 6.49 8.33
N SER A 31 -12.12 6.29 9.31
CA SER A 31 -12.37 6.62 10.71
C SER A 31 -12.60 8.12 10.89
N ILE A 32 -11.73 8.97 10.32
CA ILE A 32 -11.90 10.43 10.36
C ILE A 32 -13.24 10.85 9.75
N LEU A 33 -13.63 10.23 8.62
CA LEU A 33 -14.91 10.53 7.96
C LEU A 33 -16.13 10.07 8.79
N SER A 34 -16.05 8.91 9.44
CA SER A 34 -17.21 8.27 10.07
C SER A 34 -17.43 8.68 11.52
N SER A 35 -16.36 8.87 12.30
CA SER A 35 -16.47 9.14 13.75
C SER A 35 -16.23 10.60 14.11
N GLY A 36 -15.98 11.48 13.14
CA GLY A 36 -15.64 12.88 13.41
C GLY A 36 -14.42 13.01 14.32
N THR A 37 -13.53 12.00 14.31
CA THR A 37 -12.34 11.94 15.17
C THR A 37 -11.54 13.23 14.99
N GLN A 38 -11.03 13.76 16.11
CA GLN A 38 -10.26 14.99 16.11
C GLN A 38 -9.10 14.88 15.11
N ILE A 39 -9.23 15.66 14.06
CA ILE A 39 -8.26 15.75 12.98
C ILE A 39 -7.00 16.38 13.58
N PRO A 40 -5.81 15.77 13.43
CA PRO A 40 -4.57 16.38 13.87
C PRO A 40 -4.47 17.82 13.37
N GLN A 41 -4.27 18.78 14.27
CA GLN A 41 -4.04 20.17 13.88
C GLN A 41 -2.57 20.35 13.52
N LEU A 42 -2.27 20.39 12.22
CA LEU A 42 -0.97 20.80 11.69
C LEU A 42 -0.86 22.33 11.61
N VAL A 43 -1.97 23.00 11.30
CA VAL A 43 -2.11 24.45 11.27
C VAL A 43 -2.92 24.88 12.50
N PRO A 44 -2.38 25.78 13.35
CA PRO A 44 -3.12 26.32 14.48
C PRO A 44 -4.39 27.01 14.02
N THR A 45 -5.54 26.63 14.57
CA THR A 45 -6.77 27.41 14.37
C THR A 45 -6.71 28.67 15.23
N PRO A 46 -6.94 29.86 14.67
CA PRO A 46 -7.01 31.08 15.46
C PRO A 46 -8.12 30.96 16.51
N THR A 47 -7.76 31.21 17.78
CA THR A 47 -8.63 31.11 18.97
C THR A 47 -9.24 32.45 19.38
N GLY A 48 -8.89 33.55 18.70
CA GLY A 48 -9.46 34.88 18.91
C GLY A 48 -10.70 35.14 18.04
N SER A 49 -11.32 36.32 18.21
CA SER A 49 -12.45 36.83 17.39
C SER A 49 -12.09 37.12 15.92
N GLU A 50 -11.12 36.38 15.38
CA GLU A 50 -10.69 36.53 14.00
C GLU A 50 -11.73 35.88 13.09
N ASN A 51 -12.14 36.68 12.10
CA ASN A 51 -12.97 36.37 10.95
C ASN A 51 -13.22 34.87 10.73
N ASP A 52 -14.50 34.45 10.72
CA ASP A 52 -14.92 33.05 10.52
C ASP A 52 -14.27 32.38 9.30
N PHE A 53 -13.89 33.18 8.30
CA PHE A 53 -13.12 32.77 7.13
C PHE A 53 -11.75 32.16 7.47
N SER A 54 -10.98 32.80 8.36
CA SER A 54 -9.65 32.32 8.76
C SER A 54 -9.73 30.99 9.49
N LYS A 55 -10.75 30.83 10.34
CA LYS A 55 -11.04 29.59 11.05
C LYS A 55 -11.44 28.47 10.08
N ALA A 56 -12.34 28.75 9.14
CA ALA A 56 -12.75 27.80 8.11
C ALA A 56 -11.57 27.39 7.20
N PHE A 57 -10.72 28.34 6.82
CA PHE A 57 -9.52 28.07 6.01
C PHE A 57 -8.51 27.20 6.75
N ALA A 58 -8.27 27.45 8.04
CA ALA A 58 -7.37 26.62 8.86
C ALA A 58 -7.89 25.18 9.00
N ILE A 59 -9.20 24.99 9.18
CA ILE A 59 -9.82 23.64 9.22
C ILE A 59 -9.67 22.95 7.86
N PHE A 60 -10.01 23.63 6.77
CA PHE A 60 -9.89 23.09 5.42
C PHE A 60 -8.45 22.71 5.07
N SER A 61 -7.49 23.58 5.39
CA SER A 61 -6.06 23.34 5.16
C SER A 61 -5.57 22.10 5.90
N ASN A 62 -5.93 21.95 7.19
CA ASN A 62 -5.59 20.76 7.97
C ASN A 62 -6.11 19.46 7.33
N VAL A 63 -7.37 19.45 6.90
CA VAL A 63 -7.97 18.30 6.20
C VAL A 63 -7.18 18.00 4.92
N CYS A 64 -6.94 19.02 4.10
CA CYS A 64 -6.22 18.86 2.84
C CYS A 64 -4.80 18.31 3.03
N LEU A 65 -4.06 18.82 4.02
CA LEU A 65 -2.71 18.36 4.35
C LEU A 65 -2.69 16.89 4.80
N ILE A 66 -3.65 16.46 5.61
CA ILE A 66 -3.72 15.08 6.09
C ILE A 66 -4.03 14.11 4.95
N PHE A 67 -5.02 14.45 4.11
CA PHE A 67 -5.31 13.63 2.94
C PHE A 67 -4.13 13.60 1.96
N PHE A 68 -3.40 14.70 1.82
CA PHE A 68 -2.19 14.75 1.01
C PHE A 68 -1.09 13.82 1.57
N ILE A 69 -0.87 13.82 2.89
CA ILE A 69 0.06 12.90 3.55
C ILE A 69 -0.38 11.45 3.33
N PHE A 70 -1.66 11.12 3.49
CA PHE A 70 -2.17 9.77 3.22
C PHE A 70 -1.96 9.36 1.77
N ALA A 71 -2.15 10.27 0.81
CA ALA A 71 -1.88 10.01 -0.59
C ALA A 71 -0.39 9.67 -0.83
N ILE A 72 0.53 10.41 -0.20
CA ILE A 72 1.98 10.12 -0.27
C ILE A 72 2.30 8.75 0.33
N ILE A 73 1.72 8.43 1.49
CA ILE A 73 1.94 7.13 2.16
C ILE A 73 1.41 5.99 1.28
N MET A 74 0.21 6.15 0.72
CA MET A 74 -0.38 5.17 -0.19
C MET A 74 0.46 4.98 -1.45
N TRP A 75 0.97 6.08 -2.02
CA TRP A 75 1.88 6.04 -3.16
C TRP A 75 3.18 5.29 -2.84
N ALA A 76 3.80 5.59 -1.70
CA ALA A 76 4.99 4.88 -1.21
C ALA A 76 4.71 3.37 -0.99
N GLY A 77 3.57 3.03 -0.37
CA GLY A 77 3.13 1.65 -0.18
C GLY A 77 2.96 0.90 -1.50
N SER A 78 2.42 1.57 -2.53
CA SER A 78 2.28 1.01 -3.87
C SER A 78 3.63 0.73 -4.55
N ILE A 79 4.61 1.64 -4.39
CA ILE A 79 5.97 1.43 -4.90
C ILE A 79 6.64 0.24 -4.17
N ILE A 80 6.52 0.17 -2.85
CA ILE A 80 7.10 -0.91 -2.05
C ILE A 80 6.48 -2.27 -2.44
N SER A 81 5.15 -2.31 -2.57
CA SER A 81 4.43 -3.53 -2.96
C SER A 81 4.81 -3.98 -4.37
N SER A 82 4.88 -3.08 -5.35
CA SER A 82 5.31 -3.40 -6.72
C SER A 82 6.73 -3.99 -6.76
N ARG A 83 7.67 -3.45 -5.98
CA ARG A 83 9.03 -4.00 -5.85
C ARG A 83 9.02 -5.39 -5.19
N GLY A 84 8.21 -5.60 -4.16
CA GLY A 84 8.02 -6.92 -3.54
C GLY A 84 7.52 -7.98 -4.52
N VAL A 85 6.52 -7.64 -5.33
CA VAL A 85 5.96 -8.54 -6.37
C VAL A 85 7.00 -8.87 -7.44
N THR A 86 7.78 -7.89 -7.90
CA THR A 86 8.85 -8.12 -8.90
C THR A 86 9.91 -9.09 -8.39
N LEU A 87 10.36 -8.95 -7.14
CA LEU A 87 11.29 -9.90 -6.52
C LEU A 87 10.72 -11.33 -6.47
N ILE A 88 9.44 -11.49 -6.10
CA ILE A 88 8.80 -12.82 -6.07
C ILE A 88 8.73 -13.43 -7.48
N LYS A 89 8.39 -12.62 -8.50
CA LYS A 89 8.33 -13.06 -9.90
C LYS A 89 9.71 -13.47 -10.42
N GLU A 90 10.75 -12.69 -10.14
CA GLU A 90 12.12 -12.98 -10.57
C GLU A 90 12.66 -14.26 -9.94
N VAL A 91 12.40 -14.52 -8.65
CA VAL A 91 12.82 -15.79 -8.03
C VAL A 91 12.03 -16.96 -8.60
N LYS A 92 10.72 -16.82 -8.89
CA LYS A 92 9.96 -17.89 -9.57
C LYS A 92 10.54 -18.21 -10.96
N LEU A 93 10.92 -17.18 -11.72
CA LEU A 93 11.46 -17.33 -13.07
C LEU A 93 12.89 -17.91 -13.05
N LYS A 94 13.73 -17.52 -12.08
CA LYS A 94 15.05 -18.12 -11.86
C LYS A 94 14.96 -19.60 -11.46
N VAL A 95 14.03 -19.98 -10.59
CA VAL A 95 13.80 -21.39 -10.23
C VAL A 95 13.32 -22.19 -11.44
N ALA A 96 12.42 -21.65 -12.26
CA ALA A 96 11.98 -22.28 -13.50
C ALA A 96 13.12 -22.41 -14.53
N LYS A 97 13.96 -21.39 -14.67
CA LYS A 97 15.11 -21.37 -15.60
C LYS A 97 16.30 -22.21 -15.12
N ALA A 98 16.44 -22.42 -13.82
CA ALA A 98 17.40 -23.36 -13.21
C ALA A 98 16.93 -24.83 -13.29
N SER A 99 15.70 -25.06 -13.77
CA SER A 99 15.16 -26.37 -14.09
C SER A 99 15.05 -26.65 -15.61
N PRO A 100 16.07 -26.41 -16.47
CA PRO A 100 16.04 -26.96 -17.82
C PRO A 100 16.59 -28.40 -17.74
N GLY A 101 15.76 -29.30 -17.21
CA GLY A 101 16.14 -30.70 -17.01
C GLY A 101 15.13 -31.57 -16.25
N GLY A 102 13.88 -31.10 -16.08
CA GLY A 102 12.85 -31.86 -15.40
C GLY A 102 11.47 -31.42 -15.86
N GLU A 103 11.04 -32.03 -16.97
CA GLU A 103 9.66 -32.33 -17.34
C GLU A 103 8.59 -31.22 -17.25
N VAL A 104 8.11 -30.90 -18.44
CA VAL A 104 6.79 -30.38 -18.79
C VAL A 104 5.71 -30.72 -17.76
N GLU A 105 5.28 -29.74 -16.97
CA GLU A 105 3.86 -29.56 -16.61
C GLU A 105 3.55 -28.07 -16.60
N VAL A 106 3.50 -27.52 -17.81
CA VAL A 106 2.83 -26.26 -18.10
C VAL A 106 1.38 -26.63 -18.41
N VAL A 107 0.46 -26.09 -17.61
CA VAL A 107 -0.89 -25.67 -18.02
C VAL A 107 -1.89 -26.77 -18.37
N LYS A 108 -2.90 -26.91 -17.51
CA LYS A 108 -4.29 -26.89 -17.95
C LYS A 108 -5.11 -26.00 -17.01
N GLU A 109 -5.14 -24.71 -17.30
CA GLU A 109 -6.44 -24.04 -17.31
C GLU A 109 -7.15 -24.54 -18.57
N GLU A 110 -8.08 -25.50 -18.45
CA GLU A 110 -9.26 -25.60 -19.32
C GLU A 110 -10.22 -26.68 -18.77
N LYS A 111 -11.27 -26.25 -18.08
CA LYS A 111 -12.52 -27.03 -17.98
C LYS A 111 -13.71 -26.07 -17.89
N THR A 112 -13.86 -25.27 -18.95
CA THR A 112 -15.20 -24.95 -19.45
C THR A 112 -15.80 -26.28 -19.95
N GLU A 113 -17.13 -26.39 -19.91
CA GLU A 113 -17.92 -27.55 -20.36
C GLU A 113 -18.15 -28.65 -19.29
N LYS A 114 -18.93 -28.27 -18.27
CA LYS A 114 -20.03 -29.12 -17.84
C LYS A 114 -21.22 -28.75 -18.71
N THR A 115 -21.59 -29.59 -19.68
CA THR A 115 -22.81 -30.43 -19.68
C THR A 115 -22.92 -31.09 -21.04
#